data_AF-A0A6B2NSN4-F1
#
_entry.id   AF-A0A6B2NSN4-F1
#
_cell.length_a   1.000
_cell.length_b   1.000
_cell.length_c   1.000
_cell.angle_alpha   90.00
_cell.angle_beta   90.00
_cell.angle_gamma   90.00
#
_symmetry.space_group_name_H-M   'P 1'
#
loop_
_entity.id
_entity.type
_entity.pdbx_description
1 polymer ?
#
loop_
_entity_poly.entity_id
_entity_poly.type
_entity_poly.pdbx_seq_one_letter_code
_entity_poly.pdbx_strand_id
1 'polypeptide(L)'
;CAACLPFSVLRSLYITVDQFRWGISVVYTGRKPAGAWVGTPAEKKLDLDTLTEPTVIFEGSAREAAQAYPKNANVAATLALAGIGMNETQVRLIADPSATRNTHEYSVVSEATEYSMCLTGKASALNPKTSMTTVYSLARAVLNKSSAIVI
;
A
#
# COMPACT_ATOMS: atom_id res chain seq x y z
N CYS A 1 7.91 0.92 9.03
CA CYS A 1 6.74 0.58 8.19
C CYS A 1 5.98 1.83 7.66
N ALA A 2 6.58 3.04 7.63
CA ALA A 2 5.81 4.28 7.42
C ALA A 2 5.83 4.87 5.99
N ALA A 3 6.65 4.38 5.06
CA ALA A 3 6.58 4.83 3.66
C ALA A 3 7.23 3.79 2.74
N CYS A 4 6.47 2.83 2.22
CA CYS A 4 6.99 1.84 1.27
C CYS A 4 6.83 2.27 -0.19
N LEU A 5 6.14 3.38 -0.46
CA LEU A 5 5.87 3.80 -1.83
C LEU A 5 7.06 4.56 -2.40
N PRO A 6 7.68 4.07 -3.49
CA PRO A 6 8.58 4.88 -4.26
C PRO A 6 7.78 6.06 -4.85
N PHE A 7 8.42 7.22 -4.93
CA PHE A 7 7.81 8.46 -5.42
C PHE A 7 7.28 8.35 -6.86
N SER A 8 7.75 7.38 -7.64
CA SER A 8 7.19 7.05 -8.94
C SER A 8 5.69 6.69 -8.86
N VAL A 9 5.26 5.99 -7.80
CA VAL A 9 3.84 5.65 -7.58
C VAL A 9 3.04 6.90 -7.24
N LEU A 10 3.54 7.75 -6.33
CA LEU A 10 2.87 8.99 -5.94
C LEU A 10 2.77 9.98 -7.11
N ARG A 11 3.80 10.07 -7.95
CA ARG A 11 3.82 10.95 -9.12
C ARG A 11 2.89 10.45 -10.23
N SER A 12 2.80 9.14 -10.43
CA SER A 12 1.84 8.55 -11.38
C SER A 12 0.39 8.85 -10.95
N LEU A 13 0.07 8.72 -9.66
CA LEU A 13 -1.22 9.15 -9.12
C LEU A 13 -1.49 10.63 -9.37
N TYR A 14 -0.54 11.49 -9.01
CA TYR A 14 -0.71 12.93 -9.11
C TYR A 14 -1.06 13.35 -10.54
N ILE A 15 -0.38 12.79 -11.55
CA ILE A 15 -0.65 13.09 -12.97
C ILE A 15 -2.09 12.71 -13.36
N THR A 16 -2.59 11.56 -12.89
CA THR A 16 -3.96 11.12 -13.21
C THR A 16 -5.02 11.94 -12.48
N VAL A 17 -4.80 12.25 -11.19
CA VAL A 17 -5.79 12.96 -10.35
C VAL A 17 -5.90 14.45 -10.68
N ASP A 18 -4.79 15.11 -11.06
CA ASP A 18 -4.76 16.55 -11.35
C ASP A 18 -5.46 16.90 -12.69
N GLN A 19 -5.52 15.95 -13.63
CA GLN A 19 -6.09 16.18 -14.97
C GLN A 19 -7.58 15.83 -15.07
N PHE A 20 -8.10 14.87 -14.28
CA PHE A 20 -9.47 14.36 -14.45
C PHE A 20 -10.11 13.94 -13.12
N ARG A 21 -10.79 14.84 -12.40
CA ARG A 21 -11.40 14.50 -11.09
C ARG A 21 -12.72 13.71 -11.18
N TRP A 22 -13.28 13.52 -12.38
CA TRP A 22 -14.57 12.87 -12.59
C TRP A 22 -14.36 11.47 -13.19
N GLY A 23 -15.04 10.46 -12.63
CA GLY A 23 -14.98 9.08 -13.15
C GLY A 23 -13.72 8.28 -12.80
N ILE A 24 -12.92 8.70 -11.81
CA ILE A 24 -11.75 7.92 -11.35
C ILE A 24 -12.14 6.92 -10.27
N SER A 25 -11.73 5.66 -10.45
CA SER A 25 -11.73 4.63 -9.41
C SER A 25 -10.32 4.23 -9.04
N VAL A 26 -10.06 4.15 -7.74
CA VAL A 26 -8.77 3.74 -7.20
C VAL A 26 -8.98 2.60 -6.22
N VAL A 27 -8.29 1.49 -6.47
CA VAL A 27 -8.27 0.33 -5.57
C VAL A 27 -6.83 0.03 -5.18
N TYR A 28 -6.59 -0.06 -3.89
CA TYR A 28 -5.35 -0.56 -3.30
C TYR A 28 -5.58 -1.95 -2.68
N THR A 29 -4.71 -2.90 -3.01
CA THR A 29 -4.70 -4.23 -2.38
C THR A 29 -3.38 -4.45 -1.66
N GLY A 30 -3.46 -4.67 -0.35
CA GLY A 30 -2.33 -5.04 0.49
C GLY A 30 -2.35 -6.52 0.82
N ARG A 31 -1.38 -7.28 0.32
CA ARG A 31 -1.25 -8.72 0.56
C ARG A 31 -0.02 -9.03 1.40
N LYS A 32 -0.17 -9.90 2.40
CA LYS A 32 0.95 -10.35 3.24
C LYS A 32 0.83 -11.86 3.54
N PRO A 33 1.95 -12.52 3.90
CA PRO A 33 1.90 -13.84 4.50
C PRO A 33 0.89 -13.89 5.64
N ALA A 34 0.11 -14.97 5.77
CA ALA A 34 -0.95 -15.08 6.78
C ALA A 34 -0.46 -14.75 8.21
N GLY A 35 0.67 -15.33 8.61
CA GLY A 35 1.28 -15.07 9.93
C GLY A 35 1.71 -13.61 10.18
N ALA A 36 1.85 -12.79 9.13
CA ALA A 36 2.16 -11.37 9.29
C ALA A 36 0.96 -10.54 9.81
N TRP A 37 -0.23 -11.12 9.87
CA TRP A 37 -1.45 -10.52 10.40
C TRP A 37 -1.73 -10.87 11.86
N VAL A 38 -0.89 -11.68 12.51
CA VAL A 38 -0.96 -11.94 13.95
C VAL A 38 -0.80 -10.63 14.74
N GLY A 39 -1.59 -10.46 15.80
CA GLY A 39 -1.70 -9.26 16.61
C GLY A 39 -2.51 -8.13 15.96
N THR A 40 -3.29 -8.44 14.91
CA THR A 40 -4.21 -7.50 14.24
C THR A 40 -5.65 -7.98 14.36
N PRO A 41 -6.67 -7.14 14.09
CA PRO A 41 -8.06 -7.58 14.14
C PRO A 41 -8.41 -8.81 13.28
N ALA A 42 -7.58 -9.16 12.30
CA ALA A 42 -7.75 -10.36 11.49
C ALA A 42 -7.71 -11.65 12.29
N GLU A 43 -6.85 -11.74 13.33
CA GLU A 43 -6.69 -12.95 14.16
C GLU A 43 -7.97 -13.29 14.96
N LYS A 44 -8.83 -12.30 15.18
CA LYS A 44 -10.11 -12.48 15.88
C LYS A 44 -11.21 -12.99 14.95
N LYS A 45 -10.99 -12.91 13.64
CA LYS A 45 -11.98 -13.25 12.61
C LYS A 45 -11.65 -14.55 11.88
N LEU A 46 -10.36 -14.90 11.80
CA LEU A 46 -9.85 -16.01 11.01
C LEU A 46 -8.72 -16.70 11.77
N ASP A 47 -8.67 -18.01 11.65
CA ASP A 47 -7.50 -18.78 12.05
C ASP A 47 -6.42 -18.66 10.95
N LEU A 48 -5.41 -17.84 11.23
CA LEU A 48 -4.37 -17.48 10.26
C LEU A 48 -3.41 -18.64 9.96
N ASP A 49 -3.30 -19.62 10.85
CA ASP A 49 -2.37 -20.75 10.70
C ASP A 49 -2.95 -21.87 9.83
N THR A 50 -4.28 -21.93 9.71
CA THR A 50 -4.99 -22.97 8.96
C THR A 50 -5.56 -22.48 7.62
N LEU A 51 -5.29 -21.23 7.23
CA LEU A 51 -5.68 -20.71 5.92
C LEU A 51 -5.07 -21.55 4.79
N THR A 52 -5.93 -22.06 3.90
CA THR A 52 -5.52 -22.82 2.72
C THR A 52 -5.52 -21.98 1.44
N GLU A 53 -6.16 -20.81 1.45
CA GLU A 53 -6.25 -19.92 0.30
C GLU A 53 -6.19 -18.43 0.68
N PRO A 54 -5.81 -17.54 -0.25
CA PRO A 54 -5.79 -16.11 -0.01
C PRO A 54 -7.16 -15.59 0.42
N THR A 55 -7.23 -14.97 1.60
CA THR A 55 -8.48 -14.55 2.22
C THR A 55 -8.49 -13.04 2.49
N VAL A 56 -9.56 -12.36 2.08
CA VAL A 56 -9.77 -10.93 2.36
C VAL A 56 -10.14 -10.76 3.83
N ILE A 57 -9.28 -10.05 4.58
CA ILE A 57 -9.47 -9.80 6.03
C ILE A 57 -10.12 -8.44 6.30
N PHE A 58 -10.13 -7.58 5.29
CA PHE A 58 -10.71 -6.25 5.32
C PHE A 58 -10.99 -5.76 3.90
N GLU A 59 -12.14 -5.14 3.72
CA GLU A 59 -12.51 -4.38 2.53
C GLU A 59 -13.28 -3.13 2.97
N GLY A 60 -12.93 -1.98 2.38
CA GLY A 60 -13.53 -0.69 2.73
C GLY A 60 -12.67 0.50 2.28
N SER A 61 -12.99 1.69 2.74
CA SER A 61 -12.23 2.90 2.42
C SER A 61 -10.84 2.93 3.07
N ALA A 62 -9.94 3.75 2.52
CA ALA A 62 -8.64 4.00 3.12
C ALA A 62 -8.74 4.60 4.53
N ARG A 63 -9.79 5.37 4.83
CA ARG A 63 -10.09 5.87 6.18
C ARG A 63 -10.36 4.73 7.16
N GLU A 64 -11.28 3.84 6.81
CA GLU A 64 -11.64 2.70 7.66
C GLU A 64 -10.45 1.75 7.83
N ALA A 65 -9.69 1.52 6.76
CA ALA A 65 -8.46 0.72 6.82
C ALA A 65 -7.43 1.32 7.79
N ALA A 66 -7.23 2.64 7.75
CA ALA A 66 -6.31 3.35 8.64
C ALA A 66 -6.72 3.26 10.11
N GLN A 67 -8.02 3.25 10.39
CA GLN A 67 -8.56 3.10 11.75
C GLN A 67 -8.48 1.66 12.25
N ALA A 68 -8.86 0.68 11.41
CA ALA A 68 -8.89 -0.73 11.79
C ALA A 68 -7.50 -1.39 11.82
N TYR A 69 -6.61 -1.00 10.91
CA TYR A 69 -5.28 -1.59 10.74
C TYR A 69 -4.16 -0.53 10.72
N PRO A 70 -4.01 0.30 11.77
CA PRO A 70 -3.13 1.47 11.77
C PRO A 70 -1.64 1.14 11.52
N LYS A 71 -1.19 -0.07 11.89
CA LYS A 71 0.19 -0.51 11.64
C LYS A 71 0.44 -1.00 10.22
N ASN A 72 -0.61 -1.24 9.43
CA ASN A 72 -0.55 -1.92 8.12
C ASN A 72 -1.12 -1.08 6.97
N ALA A 73 -1.98 -0.10 7.26
CA ALA A 73 -2.67 0.71 6.26
C ALA A 73 -1.92 1.98 5.83
N ASN A 74 -0.69 2.20 6.29
CA ASN A 74 0.10 3.40 5.95
C ASN A 74 0.24 3.62 4.43
N VAL A 75 0.41 2.55 3.66
CA VAL A 75 0.52 2.62 2.20
C VAL A 75 -0.81 3.08 1.58
N ALA A 76 -1.93 2.51 2.03
CA ALA A 76 -3.26 2.92 1.59
C ALA A 76 -3.55 4.39 1.93
N ALA A 77 -3.27 4.81 3.16
CA ALA A 77 -3.46 6.19 3.59
C ALA A 77 -2.57 7.16 2.80
N THR A 78 -1.32 6.80 2.50
CA THR A 78 -0.42 7.64 1.69
C THR A 78 -0.95 7.78 0.26
N LEU A 79 -1.40 6.68 -0.37
CA LEU A 79 -2.01 6.72 -1.70
C LEU A 79 -3.25 7.61 -1.72
N ALA A 80 -4.11 7.45 -0.72
CA ALA A 80 -5.33 8.23 -0.60
C ALA A 80 -5.06 9.73 -0.40
N LEU A 81 -4.08 10.08 0.43
CA LEU A 81 -3.66 11.48 0.67
C LEU A 81 -3.03 12.13 -0.57
N ALA A 82 -2.31 11.35 -1.37
CA ALA A 82 -1.70 11.82 -2.62
C ALA A 82 -2.63 11.71 -3.84
N GLY A 83 -3.78 11.06 -3.68
CA GLY A 83 -4.68 10.67 -4.76
C GLY A 83 -6.06 11.27 -4.61
N ILE A 84 -7.09 10.43 -4.81
CA ILE A 84 -8.48 10.86 -4.88
C ILE A 84 -9.16 11.09 -3.52
N GLY A 85 -8.45 10.86 -2.41
CA GLY A 85 -8.97 11.05 -1.06
C GLY A 85 -9.17 9.77 -0.25
N MET A 86 -9.33 9.95 1.07
CA MET A 86 -9.40 8.87 2.06
C MET A 86 -10.70 8.06 2.02
N ASN A 87 -11.79 8.65 1.53
CA ASN A 87 -13.08 7.95 1.45
C ASN A 87 -13.24 7.26 0.10
N GLU A 88 -12.66 7.85 -0.94
CA GLU A 88 -12.82 7.47 -2.34
C GLU A 88 -11.85 6.35 -2.73
N THR A 89 -10.69 6.26 -2.06
CA THR A 89 -9.73 5.17 -2.25
C THR A 89 -10.22 3.89 -1.59
N GLN A 90 -10.50 2.86 -2.38
CA GLN A 90 -10.90 1.54 -1.89
C GLN A 90 -9.68 0.70 -1.49
N VAL A 91 -9.82 -0.07 -0.43
CA VAL A 91 -8.75 -0.89 0.15
C VAL A 91 -9.22 -2.31 0.35
N ARG A 92 -8.41 -3.26 -0.11
CA ARG A 92 -8.51 -4.68 0.24
C ARG A 92 -7.25 -5.12 0.96
N LEU A 93 -7.39 -5.76 2.12
CA LEU A 93 -6.27 -6.40 2.81
C LEU A 93 -6.44 -7.91 2.75
N ILE A 94 -5.37 -8.63 2.40
CA ILE A 94 -5.39 -10.06 2.14
C ILE A 94 -4.35 -10.77 2.99
N ALA A 95 -4.79 -11.80 3.70
CA ALA A 95 -3.94 -12.82 4.31
C ALA A 95 -3.77 -13.96 3.31
N ASP A 96 -2.54 -14.19 2.84
CA ASP A 96 -2.24 -15.19 1.83
C ASP A 96 -1.26 -16.23 2.42
N PRO A 97 -1.65 -17.51 2.56
CA PRO A 97 -0.79 -18.56 3.11
C PRO A 97 0.36 -18.92 2.16
N SER A 98 0.22 -18.65 0.86
CA SER A 98 1.26 -18.89 -0.16
C SER A 98 2.22 -17.71 -0.34
N ALA A 99 1.85 -16.53 0.17
CA ALA A 99 2.69 -15.35 0.05
C ALA A 99 3.93 -15.46 0.94
N THR A 100 5.09 -15.20 0.34
CA THR A 100 6.38 -15.16 1.05
C THR A 100 6.83 -13.73 1.38
N ARG A 101 6.17 -12.72 0.81
CA ARG A 101 6.52 -11.30 0.93
C ARG A 101 5.27 -10.43 0.95
N ASN A 102 5.44 -9.20 1.45
CA ASN A 102 4.39 -8.19 1.39
C ASN A 102 4.31 -7.63 -0.03
N THR A 103 3.11 -7.62 -0.58
CA THR A 103 2.81 -7.08 -1.91
C THR A 103 1.78 -5.97 -1.80
N HIS A 104 2.04 -4.89 -2.51
CA HIS A 104 1.18 -3.72 -2.62
C HIS A 104 0.76 -3.58 -4.08
N GLU A 105 -0.53 -3.75 -4.34
CA GLU A 105 -1.11 -3.60 -5.67
C GLU A 105 -1.96 -2.35 -5.68
N TYR A 106 -1.92 -1.64 -6.80
CA TYR A 106 -2.61 -0.38 -6.99
C TYR A 106 -3.19 -0.37 -8.40
N SER A 107 -4.50 -0.17 -8.51
CA SER A 107 -5.21 -0.11 -9.78
C SER A 107 -5.97 1.19 -9.89
N VAL A 108 -5.84 1.85 -11.04
CA VAL A 108 -6.54 3.09 -11.38
C VAL A 108 -7.28 2.88 -12.67
N VAL A 109 -8.55 3.28 -12.64
CA VAL A 109 -9.38 3.38 -13.83
C VAL A 109 -9.86 4.82 -13.92
N SER A 110 -9.77 5.41 -15.10
CA SER A 110 -10.26 6.75 -15.43
C SER A 110 -10.74 6.74 -16.89
N GLU A 111 -11.40 7.80 -17.32
CA GLU A 111 -11.81 7.95 -18.73
C GLU A 111 -10.62 7.98 -19.71
N ALA A 112 -9.48 8.50 -19.26
CA ALA A 112 -8.30 8.68 -20.10
C ALA A 112 -7.34 7.48 -20.08
N THR A 113 -7.31 6.72 -18.98
CA THR A 113 -6.34 5.64 -18.80
C THR A 113 -6.76 4.64 -17.73
N GLU A 114 -6.38 3.39 -17.94
CA GLU A 114 -6.38 2.33 -16.93
C GLU A 114 -4.95 1.82 -16.76
N TYR A 115 -4.49 1.70 -15.52
CA TYR A 115 -3.20 1.11 -15.22
C TYR A 115 -3.19 0.42 -13.87
N SER A 116 -2.24 -0.51 -13.71
CA SER A 116 -1.96 -1.14 -12.44
C SER A 116 -0.46 -1.16 -12.14
N MET A 117 -0.13 -1.14 -10.85
CA MET A 117 1.23 -1.25 -10.34
C MET A 117 1.27 -2.30 -9.24
N CYS A 118 2.28 -3.16 -9.26
CA CYS A 118 2.52 -4.14 -8.21
C CYS A 118 3.93 -3.94 -7.63
N LEU A 119 4.01 -3.79 -6.32
CA LEU A 119 5.25 -3.62 -5.58
C LEU A 119 5.39 -4.74 -4.55
N THR A 120 6.36 -5.61 -4.76
CA THR A 120 6.73 -6.64 -3.78
C THR A 120 7.91 -6.17 -2.94
N GLY A 121 7.69 -6.00 -1.64
CA GLY A 121 8.72 -5.53 -0.72
C GLY A 121 9.84 -6.55 -0.53
N LYS A 122 11.09 -6.11 -0.66
CA LYS A 122 12.25 -6.86 -0.17
C LYS A 122 12.53 -6.42 1.27
N ALA A 123 12.50 -7.39 2.18
CA ALA A 123 12.82 -7.16 3.58
C ALA A 123 14.29 -6.72 3.73
N SER A 124 14.56 -5.87 4.70
CA SER A 124 15.93 -5.53 5.08
C SER A 124 16.59 -6.73 5.75
N ALA A 125 17.87 -6.96 5.44
CA ALA A 125 18.69 -7.97 6.12
C ALA A 125 18.85 -7.69 7.62
N LEU A 126 18.82 -6.40 8.04
CA LEU A 126 19.00 -5.98 9.43
C LEU A 126 17.69 -6.01 10.24
N ASN A 127 16.55 -5.78 9.59
CA ASN A 127 15.23 -5.86 10.23
C ASN A 127 14.20 -6.37 9.22
N PRO A 128 13.83 -7.66 9.28
CA PRO A 128 12.89 -8.26 8.34
C PRO A 128 11.50 -7.61 8.33
N LYS A 129 11.11 -6.89 9.40
CA LYS A 129 9.84 -6.15 9.48
C LYS A 129 9.88 -4.80 8.74
N THR A 130 11.05 -4.38 8.25
CA THR A 130 11.25 -3.13 7.52
C THR A 130 11.56 -3.41 6.04
N SER A 131 10.82 -2.74 5.14
CA SER A 131 11.11 -2.78 3.72
C SER A 131 12.33 -1.92 3.39
N MET A 132 13.23 -2.42 2.53
CA MET A 132 14.33 -1.63 1.99
C MET A 132 13.85 -0.39 1.22
N THR A 133 12.65 -0.44 0.62
CA THR A 133 12.09 0.74 -0.06
C THR A 133 11.83 1.91 0.89
N THR A 134 11.52 1.65 2.15
CA THR A 134 11.38 2.72 3.16
C THR A 134 12.71 3.39 3.47
N VAL A 135 13.78 2.60 3.59
CA VAL A 135 15.12 3.12 3.84
C VAL A 135 15.57 4.03 2.69
N TYR A 136 15.40 3.56 1.44
CA TYR A 136 15.77 4.35 0.27
C TYR A 136 14.88 5.57 0.07
N SER A 137 13.58 5.49 0.39
CA SER A 137 12.67 6.65 0.33
C SER A 137 13.12 7.75 1.28
N LEU A 138 13.49 7.40 2.52
CA LEU A 138 14.03 8.36 3.49
C LEU A 138 15.38 8.94 3.04
N ALA A 139 16.30 8.08 2.59
CA ALA A 139 17.60 8.54 2.09
C ALA A 139 17.43 9.54 0.94
N ARG A 140 16.55 9.26 -0.03
CA ARG A 140 16.22 10.19 -1.12
C ARG A 140 15.63 11.49 -0.59
N ALA A 141 14.70 11.46 0.36
CA ALA A 141 14.11 12.66 0.92
C ALA A 141 15.16 13.59 1.56
N VAL A 142 16.16 13.03 2.24
CA VAL A 142 17.28 13.79 2.82
C VAL A 142 18.23 14.31 1.75
N LEU A 143 18.66 13.44 0.82
CA LEU A 143 19.59 13.81 -0.25
C LEU A 143 19.01 14.91 -1.16
N ASN A 144 17.72 14.85 -1.47
CA ASN A 144 17.05 15.85 -2.31
C ASN A 144 17.02 17.26 -1.67
N LYS A 145 17.20 17.39 -0.36
CA LYS A 145 17.28 18.71 0.31
C LYS A 145 18.59 19.46 0.05
N SER A 146 19.63 18.77 -0.42
CA SER A 146 20.97 19.33 -0.60
C SER A 146 21.57 19.08 -2.00
N SER A 147 20.80 18.47 -2.91
CA SER A 147 21.26 18.13 -4.25
C SER A 147 20.88 19.21 -5.27
N ALA A 148 21.80 19.49 -6.20
CA ALA A 148 21.54 20.39 -7.34
C ALA A 148 20.53 19.80 -8.34
N ILE A 149 20.36 18.48 -8.35
CA ILE A 149 19.38 17.76 -9.17
C ILE A 149 18.40 17.04 -8.23
N VAL A 150 17.11 17.31 -8.41
CA VAL A 150 16.03 16.69 -7.65
C VAL A 150 15.19 15.86 -8.62
N ILE A 151 15.16 14.55 -8.37
CA ILE A 151 14.28 13.59 -9.04
C ILE A 151 13.23 13.19 -8.03
#